data_AF-A0A937V836-F1
#
_entry.id   AF-A0A937V836-F1
#
_cell.length_a   1.000
_cell.length_b   1.000
_cell.length_c   1.000
_cell.angle_alpha   90.00
_cell.angle_beta   90.00
_cell.angle_gamma   90.00
#
_symmetry.space_group_name_H-M   'P 1'
#
loop_
_entity.id
_entity.type
_entity.pdbx_description
1 polymer ?
#
loop_
_entity_poly.entity_id
_entity_poly.type
_entity_poly.pdbx_seq_one_letter_code
_entity_poly.pdbx_strand_id
1 'polypeptide(L)' 'MAKKLKTVVRLQIEAGKANPAPPIGPALAPHGLNLMAFCKEYNARTSGKAGEIIPAEISI' A
#
# COMPACT_ATOMS: atom_id res chain seq x y z
N MET A 1 25.74 12.73 7.39
CA MET A 1 25.44 11.83 6.26
C MET A 1 23.94 11.89 6.01
N ALA A 2 23.52 12.54 4.92
CA ALA A 2 22.12 12.84 4.63
C ALA A 2 21.34 11.57 4.30
N LYS A 3 20.27 11.33 5.05
CA LYS A 3 19.39 10.15 4.91
C LYS A 3 18.80 10.15 3.50
N LYS A 4 19.15 9.10 2.75
CA LYS A 4 18.73 8.86 1.35
C LYS A 4 17.23 9.13 1.19
N LEU A 5 16.91 9.78 0.06
CA LEU A 5 15.56 10.11 -0.41
C LEU A 5 14.55 9.03 0.00
N LYS A 6 13.66 9.39 0.93
CA LYS A 6 12.48 8.58 1.22
C LYS A 6 11.50 8.79 0.09
N THR A 7 11.30 7.80 -0.77
CA THR A 7 10.24 7.90 -1.78
C THR A 7 8.95 7.48 -1.08
N VAL A 8 7.99 8.41 -0.99
CA VAL A 8 6.70 8.13 -0.38
C VAL A 8 5.70 7.81 -1.49
N VAL A 9 5.23 6.57 -1.53
CA VAL A 9 4.17 6.14 -2.44
C VAL A 9 2.84 6.21 -1.70
N ARG A 10 1.88 6.93 -2.29
CA ARG A 10 0.52 7.07 -1.76
C ARG A 10 -0.46 6.35 -2.68
N LEU A 11 -1.23 5.42 -2.12
CA LEU A 11 -2.23 4.65 -2.84
C LEU A 11 -3.60 4.86 -2.21
N GLN A 12 -4.60 5.15 -3.03
CA GLN A 12 -5.99 5.21 -2.60
C GLN A 12 -6.60 3.81 -2.77
N ILE A 13 -6.96 3.15 -1.67
CA ILE A 13 -7.42 1.75 -1.70
C ILE A 13 -8.70 1.63 -0.88
N GLU A 14 -9.67 0.86 -1.37
CA GLU A 14 -10.84 0.51 -0.58
C GLU A 14 -10.44 -0.34 0.63
N ALA A 15 -10.92 0.04 1.80
CA ALA A 15 -10.71 -0.67 3.05
C ALA A 15 -11.10 -2.16 2.93
N GLY A 16 -10.20 -3.05 3.36
CA GLY A 16 -10.41 -4.50 3.31
C GLY A 16 -10.29 -5.13 1.91
N LYS A 17 -10.00 -4.33 0.87
CA LYS A 17 -10.00 -4.78 -0.54
C LYS A 17 -8.69 -4.52 -1.31
N ALA A 18 -7.57 -4.29 -0.63
CA ALA A 18 -6.26 -4.28 -1.27
C ALA A 18 -5.99 -5.63 -1.94
N ASN A 19 -5.56 -5.57 -3.20
CA ASN A 19 -5.14 -6.72 -4.00
C ASN A 19 -3.91 -6.33 -4.85
N PRO A 20 -3.12 -7.30 -5.35
CA PRO A 20 -1.93 -7.00 -6.16
C PRO A 20 -2.25 -6.49 -7.59
N ALA A 21 -3.52 -6.22 -7.92
CA ALA A 21 -3.90 -5.69 -9.23
C ALA A 21 -3.45 -4.22 -9.40
N PRO A 22 -3.48 -3.68 -10.63
CA PRO A 22 -3.32 -2.25 -10.84
C PRO A 22 -4.38 -1.46 -10.04
N PRO A 23 -4.00 -0.36 -9.36
CA PRO A 23 -2.74 0.37 -9.42
C PRO A 23 -1.64 -0.06 -8.41
N ILE A 24 -1.95 -0.98 -7.49
CA ILE A 24 -1.05 -1.36 -6.37
C ILE A 24 0.18 -2.11 -6.88
N GLY A 25 -0.03 -3.09 -7.76
CA GLY A 25 1.03 -3.90 -8.36
C GLY A 25 2.13 -3.04 -9.02
N PRO A 26 1.79 -2.23 -10.04
CA PRO A 26 2.76 -1.37 -10.73
C PRO A 26 3.42 -0.32 -9.83
N ALA A 27 2.72 0.18 -8.81
CA ALA A 27 3.25 1.23 -7.93
C ALA A 27 4.26 0.71 -6.89
N LEU A 28 4.16 -0.56 -6.46
CA LEU A 28 5.03 -1.11 -5.41
C LEU A 28 6.06 -2.13 -5.93
N ALA A 29 5.78 -2.82 -7.05
CA ALA A 29 6.70 -3.77 -7.67
C ALA A 29 8.12 -3.22 -7.96
N PRO A 30 8.30 -2.01 -8.53
CA PRO A 30 9.65 -1.48 -8.83
C PRO A 30 10.47 -1.17 -7.57
N HIS A 31 9.81 -1.10 -6.40
CA HIS A 31 10.45 -0.82 -5.11
C HIS A 31 10.84 -2.10 -4.35
N GLY A 32 10.64 -3.29 -4.92
CA GLY A 32 10.99 -4.57 -4.28
C GLY A 32 10.15 -4.90 -3.05
N LEU A 33 8.98 -4.26 -2.91
CA LEU A 33 8.07 -4.49 -1.78
C LEU A 33 7.27 -5.76 -1.97
N ASN A 34 6.96 -6.45 -0.86
CA ASN A 34 6.09 -7.62 -0.90
C ASN A 34 4.62 -7.20 -1.03
N LEU A 35 4.11 -7.23 -2.25
CA LEU A 35 2.72 -6.89 -2.60
C LEU A 35 1.69 -7.69 -1.81
N MET A 36 1.87 -9.01 -1.69
CA MET A 36 0.91 -9.86 -0.98
C MET A 36 0.90 -9.56 0.53
N ALA A 37 2.08 -9.31 1.11
CA ALA A 37 2.17 -8.91 2.51
C ALA A 37 1.50 -7.56 2.74
N PHE A 38 1.76 -6.57 1.88
CA PHE A 38 1.10 -5.27 1.91
C PHE A 38 -0.42 -5.40 1.84
N CYS A 39 -0.95 -6.16 0.88
CA CYS A 39 -2.39 -6.32 0.72
C CYS A 39 -3.04 -6.97 1.95
N LYS A 40 -2.42 -8.03 2.50
CA LYS A 40 -2.91 -8.70 3.71
C LYS A 40 -2.91 -7.76 4.91
N GLU A 41 -1.81 -7.05 5.13
CA GLU A 41 -1.66 -6.16 6.28
C GLU A 41 -2.58 -4.95 6.17
N TYR A 42 -2.70 -4.36 4.99
CA TYR A 42 -3.65 -3.28 4.73
C TYR A 42 -5.09 -3.75 4.98
N ASN A 43 -5.48 -4.90 4.46
CA ASN A 43 -6.84 -5.44 4.64
C ASN A 43 -7.13 -5.77 6.11
N ALA A 44 -6.17 -6.32 6.84
CA ALA A 44 -6.31 -6.57 8.26
C ALA A 44 -6.54 -5.27 9.05
N ARG A 45 -5.70 -4.24 8.79
CA ARG A 45 -5.79 -2.93 9.47
C ARG A 45 -7.04 -2.14 9.11
N THR A 46 -7.56 -2.32 7.90
CA THR A 46 -8.72 -1.58 7.38
C THR A 46 -10.03 -2.38 7.41
N SER A 47 -9.99 -3.64 7.88
CA SER A 47 -11.15 -4.54 7.97
C SER A 47 -12.37 -3.92 8.67
N GLY A 48 -12.15 -3.12 9.72
CA GLY A 48 -13.22 -2.45 10.47
C GLY A 48 -13.81 -1.20 9.81
N LYS A 49 -13.31 -0.81 8.64
CA LYS A 49 -13.74 0.38 7.88
C LYS A 49 -14.18 0.04 6.46
N ALA A 50 -14.62 -1.20 6.25
CA ALA A 50 -15.04 -1.70 4.95
C ALA A 50 -16.09 -0.78 4.31
N GLY A 51 -15.82 -0.31 3.10
CA GLY A 51 -16.66 0.66 2.38
C GLY A 51 -16.09 2.08 2.31
N GLU A 52 -15.04 2.38 3.08
CA GLU A 52 -14.31 3.65 2.98
C GLU A 52 -13.03 3.51 2.14
N ILE A 53 -12.62 4.58 1.47
CA ILE A 53 -11.32 4.66 0.79
C ILE A 53 -10.30 5.15 1.81
N ILE A 54 -9.30 4.31 2.11
CA ILE A 54 -8.23 4.65 3.04
C ILE A 54 -6.92 4.81 2.26
N PRO A 55 -6.23 5.95 2.38
CA PRO A 55 -4.92 6.12 1.77
C PRO A 55 -3.89 5.23 2.48
N ALA A 56 -3.16 4.42 1.72
CA ALA A 56 -1.95 3.75 2.18
C ALA A 56 -0.73 4.60 1.82
N GLU A 57 0.09 4.92 2.82
CA GLU A 57 1.36 5.63 2.64
C GLU A 57 2.53 4.69 2.91
N ILE A 58 3.34 4.45 1.89
CA ILE A 58 4.50 3.57 1.96
C ILE A 58 5.75 4.43 1.82
N SER A 59 6.58 4.45 2.86
CA SER A 59 7.90 5.09 2.83
C SER A 59 8.96 4.07 2.42
N ILE A 60 9.60 4.28 1.27
CA ILE A 60 10.72 3.48 0.73
C ILE A 60 12.04 4.21 0.99
#